data_AF-A0A8S8ZRG2-F1
#
_entry.id   AF-A0A8S8ZRG2-F1
#
_cell.length_a   1.000
_cell.length_b   1.000
_cell.length_c   1.000
_cell.angle_alpha   90.00
_cell.angle_beta   90.00
_cell.angle_gamma   90.00
#
_symmetry.space_group_name_H-M   'P 1'
#
loop_
_entity.id
_entity.type
_entity.pdbx_description
1 polymer ?
#
loop_
_entity_poly.entity_id
_entity_poly.type
_entity_poly.pdbx_seq_one_letter_code
_entity_poly.pdbx_strand_id
1 'polypeptide(L)'
;MTIKPITTPLGQSLPPFTPHAITAHLPGWDTALRFRDGDPEIGRQLKSMYPRFSPLSLVKELCNNLLTHLGPDISTQTHGCLPFTTPDVFPLAATYCVSHHRGAEHRFTESDTSALLFRVVDFFNVPLIPDADSNSPGGGLTEKVRLYLVIYPLDKAKGIKGIWTDPGVGISTRLAEVLLPLVGNSEDPEQGSQEQFKVLEWSATASDFLPGSTTTTGPLTEKDVPPPTHLPESSAHEKLRERIVTLCQRLPRDPEIANRLTPNDVFLYTTGMAAVFRLQEALFKMGRKGPVVALGAVFHSTFHLFEELEGEAERSEDLNAEKGTEPKPTVGERTVEGGGQKVEGAKKEKVEGFKHFGNCEDSDKVMDELEEYCKGLRQKGQKVAYLFVEFPSNPLLVSVDLGRLRKIADEYDFPVVIDDTVGSFCNIDVLPVADVVVTSLTKTFSGYADVMAGSILLSPSSSYHTPFLSTLTTLHNNTLSPPDASHLLANSTSYLTRSATHNSNAQNLASLLHTYSQSHQRQRILHPRLRLPPINRLPNQAHRASLLR
;
A
#
# COMPACT_ATOMS: atom_id res chain seq x y z
N MET A 1 -39.08 -13.05 3.21
CA MET A 1 -38.01 -14.06 3.10
C MET A 1 -37.52 -14.41 4.49
N THR A 2 -37.46 -15.69 4.83
CA THR A 2 -36.81 -16.13 6.08
C THR A 2 -35.31 -15.85 5.94
N ILE A 3 -34.78 -14.89 6.70
CA ILE A 3 -33.34 -14.62 6.72
C ILE A 3 -32.68 -15.87 7.31
N LYS A 4 -31.86 -16.57 6.51
CA LYS A 4 -31.10 -17.70 7.02
C LYS A 4 -30.09 -17.17 8.03
N PRO A 5 -30.05 -17.69 9.27
CA PRO A 5 -29.06 -17.25 10.25
C PRO A 5 -27.66 -17.61 9.75
N ILE A 6 -26.71 -16.69 9.93
CA ILE A 6 -25.30 -16.96 9.67
C ILE A 6 -24.81 -17.89 10.78
N THR A 7 -24.43 -19.12 10.42
CA THR A 7 -23.91 -20.14 11.35
C THR A 7 -22.39 -20.22 11.35
N THR A 8 -21.72 -19.27 10.68
CA THR A 8 -20.26 -19.20 10.62
C THR A 8 -19.69 -18.97 12.03
N PRO A 9 -18.69 -19.72 12.48
CA PRO A 9 -18.04 -19.44 13.76
C PRO A 9 -17.29 -18.09 13.77
N LEU A 10 -17.09 -17.52 14.96
CA LEU A 10 -16.24 -16.33 15.14
C LEU A 10 -14.85 -16.56 14.52
N GLY A 11 -14.34 -15.57 13.81
CA GLY A 11 -12.99 -15.55 13.25
C GLY A 11 -12.80 -16.39 11.97
N GLN A 12 -13.84 -17.06 11.47
CA GLN A 12 -13.81 -17.74 10.18
C GLN A 12 -14.28 -16.82 9.05
N SER A 13 -13.93 -17.17 7.80
CA SER A 13 -14.43 -16.45 6.63
C SER A 13 -15.94 -16.64 6.45
N LEU A 14 -16.63 -15.66 5.86
CA LEU A 14 -18.03 -15.83 5.48
C LEU A 14 -18.15 -16.67 4.20
N PRO A 15 -19.28 -17.38 3.97
CA PRO A 15 -19.50 -18.15 2.74
C PRO A 15 -19.35 -17.31 1.46
N PRO A 16 -18.81 -17.88 0.36
CA PRO A 16 -18.28 -19.25 0.26
C PRO A 16 -16.94 -19.36 1.01
N PHE A 17 -16.81 -20.38 1.87
CA PHE A 17 -15.59 -20.61 2.64
C PHE A 17 -14.46 -20.96 1.67
N THR A 18 -13.46 -20.09 1.58
CA THR A 18 -12.24 -20.30 0.78
C THR A 18 -11.01 -20.07 1.67
N PRO A 19 -9.93 -20.85 1.48
CA PRO A 19 -8.66 -20.63 2.19
C PRO A 19 -8.03 -19.26 1.88
N HIS A 20 -8.46 -18.60 0.81
CA HIS A 20 -7.97 -17.27 0.41
C HIS A 20 -8.91 -16.13 0.79
N ALA A 21 -9.97 -16.40 1.54
CA ALA A 21 -10.91 -15.38 1.96
C ALA A 21 -10.18 -14.28 2.75
N ILE A 22 -10.55 -13.03 2.47
CA ILE A 22 -9.96 -11.85 3.13
C ILE A 22 -10.93 -11.23 4.14
N THR A 23 -11.92 -12.01 4.58
CA THR A 23 -12.99 -11.60 5.50
C THR A 23 -12.95 -12.40 6.79
N ALA A 24 -13.47 -11.82 7.88
CA ALA A 24 -13.63 -12.46 9.17
C ALA A 24 -15.07 -12.26 9.65
N HIS A 25 -15.70 -13.32 10.15
CA HIS A 25 -17.00 -13.23 10.80
C HIS A 25 -16.83 -12.79 12.25
N LEU A 26 -17.42 -11.65 12.59
CA LEU A 26 -17.49 -11.11 13.95
C LEU A 26 -18.97 -10.98 14.36
N PRO A 27 -19.58 -12.01 14.98
CA PRO A 27 -21.01 -12.01 15.28
C PRO A 27 -21.38 -11.03 16.38
N GLY A 28 -22.28 -10.10 16.06
CA GLY A 28 -22.87 -9.19 17.05
C GLY A 28 -22.01 -7.98 17.40
N TRP A 29 -22.66 -6.94 17.93
CA TRP A 29 -22.04 -5.64 18.18
C TRP A 29 -20.99 -5.67 19.30
N ASP A 30 -21.26 -6.40 20.39
CA ASP A 30 -20.33 -6.54 21.51
C ASP A 30 -19.00 -7.16 21.07
N THR A 31 -19.05 -8.20 20.24
CA THR A 31 -17.85 -8.83 19.69
C THR A 31 -17.08 -7.87 18.79
N ALA A 32 -17.77 -7.07 17.98
CA ALA A 32 -17.12 -6.04 17.16
C ALA A 32 -16.44 -4.95 18.00
N LEU A 33 -17.06 -4.51 19.11
CA LEU A 33 -16.47 -3.55 20.05
C LEU A 33 -15.22 -4.12 20.73
N ARG A 34 -15.31 -5.34 21.25
CA ARG A 34 -14.17 -6.04 21.88
C ARG A 34 -13.02 -6.24 20.89
N PHE A 35 -13.33 -6.58 19.63
CA PHE A 35 -12.31 -6.69 18.58
C PHE A 35 -11.63 -5.34 18.31
N ARG A 36 -12.41 -4.26 18.18
CA ARG A 36 -11.88 -2.88 18.03
C ARG A 36 -10.98 -2.52 19.20
N ASP A 37 -11.35 -2.90 20.42
CA ASP A 37 -10.63 -2.59 21.65
C ASP A 37 -9.43 -3.53 21.91
N GLY A 38 -9.12 -4.41 20.95
CA GLY A 38 -7.90 -5.23 20.98
C GLY A 38 -7.98 -6.46 21.87
N ASP A 39 -9.17 -7.02 22.10
CA ASP A 39 -9.36 -8.22 22.92
C ASP A 39 -8.50 -9.40 22.39
N PRO A 40 -7.51 -9.89 23.18
CA PRO A 40 -6.61 -10.94 22.75
C PRO A 40 -7.31 -12.28 22.55
N GLU A 41 -8.45 -12.52 23.21
CA GLU A 41 -9.21 -13.76 23.04
C GLU A 41 -9.85 -13.82 21.65
N ILE A 42 -10.41 -12.70 21.17
CA ILE A 42 -10.92 -12.62 19.80
C ILE A 42 -9.78 -12.79 18.81
N GLY A 43 -8.64 -12.14 19.06
CA GLY A 43 -7.45 -12.25 18.21
C GLY A 43 -6.98 -13.70 18.03
N ARG A 44 -7.01 -14.52 19.10
CA ARG A 44 -6.65 -15.95 19.04
C ARG A 44 -7.61 -16.80 18.21
N GLN A 45 -8.88 -16.40 18.11
CA GLN A 45 -9.90 -17.13 17.36
C GLN A 45 -9.93 -16.78 15.87
N LEU A 46 -9.22 -15.72 15.44
CA LEU A 46 -9.14 -15.34 14.04
C LEU A 46 -8.38 -16.40 13.23
N LYS A 47 -9.08 -17.03 12.30
CA LYS A 47 -8.54 -17.95 11.29
C LYS A 47 -8.42 -17.30 9.92
N SER A 48 -9.26 -16.30 9.66
CA SER A 48 -9.31 -15.54 8.42
C SER A 48 -9.49 -14.07 8.75
N MET A 49 -8.81 -13.19 8.02
CA MET A 49 -8.97 -11.74 8.06
C MET A 49 -8.37 -11.15 6.79
N TYR A 50 -8.47 -9.83 6.62
CA TYR A 50 -7.79 -9.14 5.53
C TYR A 50 -6.26 -9.31 5.65
N PRO A 51 -5.57 -10.06 4.75
CA PRO A 51 -4.20 -10.54 5.00
C PRO A 51 -3.15 -9.44 5.18
N ARG A 52 -3.40 -8.23 4.68
CA ARG A 52 -2.55 -7.07 4.95
C ARG A 52 -2.39 -6.79 6.46
N PHE A 53 -3.36 -7.12 7.31
CA PHE A 53 -3.25 -6.84 8.75
C PHE A 53 -2.44 -7.87 9.53
N SER A 54 -2.22 -9.06 8.98
CA SER A 54 -1.40 -10.11 9.58
C SER A 54 -1.23 -11.27 8.60
N PRO A 55 -0.05 -11.91 8.54
CA PRO A 55 0.12 -13.17 7.82
C PRO A 55 -0.63 -14.28 8.58
N LEU A 56 -1.90 -14.51 8.23
CA LEU A 56 -2.73 -15.60 8.78
C LEU A 56 -2.83 -16.76 7.78
N SER A 57 -3.44 -17.87 8.24
CA SER A 57 -3.73 -19.05 7.42
C SER A 57 -2.46 -19.61 6.75
N LEU A 58 -2.50 -19.88 5.44
CA LEU A 58 -1.43 -20.51 4.67
C LEU A 58 -0.09 -19.75 4.75
N VAL A 59 -0.12 -18.41 4.84
CA VAL A 59 1.12 -17.62 5.00
C VAL A 59 1.77 -17.91 6.36
N LYS A 60 0.97 -18.01 7.43
CA LYS A 60 1.47 -18.35 8.76
C LYS A 60 2.07 -19.76 8.80
N GLU A 61 1.40 -20.71 8.15
CA GLU A 61 1.86 -22.08 8.02
C GLU A 61 3.21 -22.14 7.29
N LEU A 62 3.33 -21.43 6.16
CA LEU A 62 4.57 -21.35 5.42
C LEU A 62 5.70 -20.74 6.28
N CYS A 63 5.41 -19.65 6.99
CA CYS A 63 6.38 -19.06 7.92
C CYS A 63 6.87 -20.05 8.97
N ASN A 64 5.95 -20.82 9.56
CA ASN A 64 6.30 -21.80 10.59
C ASN A 64 7.19 -22.92 10.02
N ASN A 65 6.87 -23.44 8.83
CA ASN A 65 7.70 -24.44 8.17
C ASN A 65 9.07 -23.86 7.79
N LEU A 66 9.11 -22.64 7.24
CA LEU A 66 10.39 -21.99 6.92
C LEU A 66 11.29 -21.86 8.15
N LEU A 67 10.75 -21.45 9.31
CA LEU A 67 11.51 -21.30 10.55
C LEU A 67 12.23 -22.58 10.98
N THR A 68 11.72 -23.78 10.68
CA THR A 68 12.36 -25.05 11.08
C THR A 68 13.64 -25.35 10.30
N HIS A 69 13.91 -24.65 9.19
CA HIS A 69 15.10 -24.83 8.36
C HIS A 69 16.19 -23.77 8.57
N LEU A 70 15.97 -22.77 9.43
CA LEU A 70 16.86 -21.60 9.54
C LEU A 70 17.98 -21.73 10.58
N GLY A 71 18.10 -22.90 11.22
CA GLY A 71 19.14 -23.22 12.19
C GLY A 71 18.61 -23.44 13.62
N PRO A 72 19.44 -23.95 14.53
CA PRO A 72 19.01 -24.41 15.86
C PRO A 72 18.57 -23.29 16.81
N ASP A 73 19.02 -22.06 16.61
CA ASP A 73 18.71 -20.91 17.46
C ASP A 73 17.38 -20.24 17.10
N ILE A 74 16.75 -20.65 16.00
CA ILE A 74 15.48 -20.11 15.49
C ILE A 74 14.39 -21.15 15.67
N SER A 75 13.27 -20.76 16.29
CA SER A 75 12.16 -21.68 16.58
C SER A 75 10.82 -20.94 16.56
N THR A 76 9.76 -21.65 16.19
CA THR A 76 8.37 -21.14 16.19
C THR A 76 7.85 -20.76 17.59
N GLN A 77 8.50 -21.22 18.65
CA GLN A 77 8.15 -20.88 20.03
C GLN A 77 8.69 -19.51 20.47
N THR A 78 9.75 -19.03 19.82
CA THR A 78 10.48 -17.82 20.22
C THR A 78 10.52 -16.75 19.13
N HIS A 79 10.34 -17.14 17.86
CA HIS A 79 10.46 -16.26 16.70
C HIS A 79 9.19 -16.27 15.84
N GLY A 80 8.91 -15.12 15.23
CA GLY A 80 8.01 -14.98 14.09
C GLY A 80 8.78 -14.71 12.80
N CYS A 81 8.10 -14.84 11.66
CA CYS A 81 8.67 -14.60 10.33
C CYS A 81 7.68 -13.83 9.45
N LEU A 82 8.19 -12.84 8.71
CA LEU A 82 7.48 -12.12 7.65
C LEU A 82 8.19 -12.38 6.30
N PRO A 83 7.53 -13.02 5.32
CA PRO A 83 8.11 -13.34 4.03
C PRO A 83 7.74 -12.32 2.93
N PHE A 84 8.71 -11.94 2.11
CA PHE A 84 8.57 -10.97 1.03
C PHE A 84 9.24 -11.45 -0.25
N THR A 85 8.89 -10.87 -1.40
CA THR A 85 9.48 -11.19 -2.71
C THR A 85 10.52 -10.18 -3.18
N THR A 86 10.76 -9.11 -2.41
CA THR A 86 11.68 -8.02 -2.78
C THR A 86 12.70 -7.74 -1.67
N PRO A 87 13.97 -7.46 -2.01
CA PRO A 87 15.08 -7.33 -1.04
C PRO A 87 15.08 -6.01 -0.26
N ASP A 88 14.47 -4.97 -0.81
CA ASP A 88 14.28 -3.65 -0.20
C ASP A 88 13.57 -3.69 1.16
N VAL A 89 12.89 -4.79 1.48
CA VAL A 89 12.27 -4.98 2.80
C VAL A 89 13.29 -5.04 3.95
N PHE A 90 14.53 -5.44 3.71
CA PHE A 90 15.55 -5.50 4.76
C PHE A 90 16.01 -4.11 5.23
N PRO A 91 16.47 -3.20 4.35
CA PRO A 91 16.76 -1.84 4.77
C PRO A 91 15.51 -1.16 5.36
N LEU A 92 14.31 -1.35 4.76
CA LEU A 92 13.06 -0.84 5.31
C LEU A 92 12.80 -1.36 6.74
N ALA A 93 12.98 -2.66 6.99
CA ALA A 93 12.80 -3.25 8.32
C ALA A 93 13.78 -2.69 9.34
N ALA A 94 15.04 -2.51 8.94
CA ALA A 94 16.08 -1.96 9.79
C ALA A 94 15.78 -0.51 10.19
N THR A 95 15.42 0.35 9.23
CA THR A 95 15.09 1.77 9.48
C THR A 95 13.79 1.92 10.27
N TYR A 96 12.78 1.12 9.94
CA TYR A 96 11.46 1.14 10.56
C TYR A 96 11.53 0.81 12.06
N CYS A 97 12.25 -0.25 12.43
CA CYS A 97 12.23 -0.76 13.81
C CYS A 97 12.83 0.24 14.83
N VAL A 98 13.72 1.13 14.38
CA VAL A 98 14.35 2.18 15.20
C VAL A 98 13.72 3.56 15.01
N SER A 99 12.69 3.69 14.17
CA SER A 99 12.11 4.99 13.82
C SER A 99 11.55 5.74 15.04
N HIS A 100 11.73 7.06 15.05
CA HIS A 100 11.20 7.93 16.11
C HIS A 100 9.67 8.02 16.10
N HIS A 101 9.03 7.69 14.97
CA HIS A 101 7.58 7.60 14.83
C HIS A 101 6.99 6.39 15.57
N ARG A 102 7.82 5.41 15.97
CA ARG A 102 7.41 4.30 16.84
C ARG A 102 7.26 4.77 18.28
N GLY A 103 6.20 4.30 18.95
CA GLY A 103 6.06 4.38 20.40
C GLY A 103 7.33 3.85 21.07
N ALA A 104 7.79 4.51 22.13
CA ALA A 104 9.07 4.21 22.77
C ALA A 104 9.15 2.74 23.24
N GLU A 105 8.02 2.16 23.63
CA GLU A 105 7.85 0.77 24.04
C GLU A 105 7.91 -0.26 22.88
N HIS A 106 7.87 0.21 21.63
CA HIS A 106 7.91 -0.63 20.43
C HIS A 106 9.16 -0.39 19.58
N ARG A 107 9.95 0.64 19.90
CA ARG A 107 11.20 0.95 19.22
C ARG A 107 12.29 -0.04 19.66
N PHE A 108 13.05 -0.54 18.69
CA PHE A 108 14.17 -1.43 18.93
C PHE A 108 15.35 -0.64 19.50
N THR A 109 16.00 -1.21 20.52
CA THR A 109 17.29 -0.74 21.02
C THR A 109 18.44 -1.30 20.18
N GLU A 110 19.66 -0.82 20.38
CA GLU A 110 20.86 -1.33 19.69
C GLU A 110 21.08 -2.84 19.91
N SER A 111 20.76 -3.36 21.10
CA SER A 111 20.82 -4.81 21.35
C SER A 111 19.69 -5.57 20.64
N ASP A 112 18.52 -4.95 20.47
CA ASP A 112 17.38 -5.58 19.80
C ASP A 112 17.60 -5.70 18.28
N THR A 113 18.30 -4.75 17.65
CA THR A 113 18.54 -4.77 16.20
C THR A 113 19.41 -5.95 15.76
N SER A 114 20.28 -6.44 16.65
CA SER A 114 21.04 -7.69 16.42
C SER A 114 20.16 -8.94 16.45
N ALA A 115 18.99 -8.88 17.10
CA ALA A 115 18.03 -9.98 17.17
C ALA A 115 16.99 -9.95 16.04
N LEU A 116 16.93 -8.88 15.24
CA LEU A 116 16.12 -8.80 14.03
C LEU A 116 16.91 -9.39 12.86
N LEU A 117 16.62 -10.64 12.52
CA LEU A 117 17.43 -11.43 11.58
C LEU A 117 16.85 -11.40 10.18
N PHE A 118 17.74 -11.38 9.18
CA PHE A 118 17.41 -11.43 7.77
C PHE A 118 18.00 -12.69 7.14
N ARG A 119 17.16 -13.43 6.40
CA ARG A 119 17.54 -14.66 5.68
C ARG A 119 16.91 -14.68 4.30
N VAL A 120 17.55 -15.38 3.37
CA VAL A 120 17.05 -15.56 2.01
C VAL A 120 16.87 -17.04 1.75
N VAL A 121 15.77 -17.40 1.10
CA VAL A 121 15.46 -18.78 0.70
C VAL A 121 15.06 -18.82 -0.77
N ASP A 122 15.45 -19.90 -1.45
CA ASP A 122 15.11 -20.18 -2.84
C ASP A 122 14.22 -21.42 -2.92
N PHE A 123 13.21 -21.34 -3.77
CA PHE A 123 12.36 -22.43 -4.20
C PHE A 123 12.61 -22.70 -5.67
N PHE A 124 12.70 -23.97 -6.07
CA PHE A 124 13.01 -24.37 -7.44
C PHE A 124 11.83 -25.10 -8.08
N ASN A 125 11.70 -24.98 -9.41
CA ASN A 125 10.68 -25.66 -10.21
C ASN A 125 9.25 -25.40 -9.69
N VAL A 126 8.93 -24.14 -9.41
CA VAL A 126 7.69 -23.73 -8.74
C VAL A 126 6.53 -23.68 -9.74
N PRO A 127 5.41 -24.40 -9.54
CA PRO A 127 4.30 -24.45 -10.49
C PRO A 127 3.40 -23.20 -10.36
N LEU A 128 3.89 -22.04 -10.80
CA LEU A 128 3.16 -20.78 -10.69
C LEU A 128 2.25 -20.47 -11.88
N ILE A 129 2.52 -20.98 -13.08
CA ILE A 129 1.75 -20.61 -14.29
C ILE A 129 0.74 -21.73 -14.58
N PRO A 130 -0.55 -21.57 -14.20
CA PRO A 130 -1.56 -22.62 -14.35
C PRO A 130 -1.90 -22.93 -15.83
N ASP A 131 -1.70 -21.97 -16.75
CA ASP A 131 -2.09 -22.05 -18.16
C ASP A 131 -0.91 -22.32 -19.12
N ALA A 132 0.15 -22.98 -18.69
CA ALA A 132 1.22 -23.32 -19.63
C ALA A 132 0.72 -24.33 -20.66
N ASP A 133 0.47 -23.85 -21.88
CA ASP A 133 0.19 -24.69 -23.03
C ASP A 133 1.22 -25.83 -23.09
N SER A 134 0.76 -27.04 -23.38
CA SER A 134 1.59 -28.25 -23.54
C SER A 134 2.77 -28.13 -24.52
N ASN A 135 2.86 -27.03 -25.27
CA ASN A 135 3.94 -26.69 -26.19
C ASN A 135 4.96 -25.64 -25.64
N SER A 136 4.79 -25.14 -24.42
CA SER A 136 5.77 -24.27 -23.76
C SER A 136 6.89 -25.13 -23.18
N PRO A 137 8.15 -25.02 -23.64
CA PRO A 137 9.25 -25.83 -23.12
C PRO A 137 9.53 -25.39 -21.68
N GLY A 138 9.04 -26.15 -20.69
CA GLY A 138 9.14 -25.84 -19.26
C GLY A 138 7.85 -26.05 -18.44
N GLY A 139 6.70 -26.32 -19.08
CA GLY A 139 5.50 -26.81 -18.39
C GLY A 139 5.03 -25.96 -17.21
N GLY A 140 4.95 -24.64 -17.34
CA GLY A 140 4.36 -23.76 -16.30
C GLY A 140 5.14 -23.66 -14.99
N LEU A 141 6.31 -24.29 -14.94
CA LEU A 141 7.24 -24.23 -13.83
C LEU A 141 8.09 -22.98 -13.97
N THR A 142 8.07 -22.14 -12.94
CA THR A 142 9.05 -21.09 -12.72
C THR A 142 10.33 -21.74 -12.22
N GLU A 143 11.44 -21.49 -12.90
CA GLU A 143 12.75 -22.06 -12.52
C GLU A 143 13.07 -21.82 -11.04
N LYS A 144 12.81 -20.59 -10.56
CA LYS A 144 13.15 -20.19 -9.20
C LYS A 144 12.27 -19.07 -8.64
N VAL A 145 11.84 -19.20 -7.39
CA VAL A 145 11.18 -18.15 -6.60
C VAL A 145 12.02 -17.90 -5.34
N ARG A 146 12.42 -16.65 -5.12
CA ARG A 146 13.17 -16.23 -3.94
C ARG A 146 12.29 -15.50 -2.94
N LEU A 147 12.39 -15.86 -1.67
CA LEU A 147 11.79 -15.13 -0.56
C LEU A 147 12.86 -14.49 0.34
N TYR A 148 12.54 -13.30 0.82
CA TYR A 148 13.29 -12.51 1.79
C TYR A 148 12.55 -12.58 3.12
N LEU A 149 13.19 -13.15 4.14
CA LEU A 149 12.58 -13.45 5.42
C LEU A 149 13.07 -12.46 6.47
N VAL A 150 12.14 -11.72 7.06
CA VAL A 150 12.36 -10.90 8.26
C VAL A 150 11.92 -11.71 9.48
N ILE A 151 12.88 -12.08 10.31
CA ILE A 151 12.69 -12.98 11.45
C ILE A 151 12.91 -12.17 12.73
N TYR A 152 11.97 -12.27 13.66
CA TYR A 152 11.94 -11.38 14.83
C TYR A 152 11.54 -12.16 16.10
N PRO A 153 12.04 -11.76 17.28
CA PRO A 153 11.57 -12.28 18.56
C PRO A 153 10.08 -11.98 18.77
N LEU A 154 9.30 -12.95 19.26
CA LEU A 154 7.84 -12.80 19.37
C LEU A 154 7.40 -11.63 20.27
N ASP A 155 8.19 -11.30 21.30
CA ASP A 155 7.94 -10.16 22.19
C ASP A 155 8.14 -8.79 21.49
N LYS A 156 8.90 -8.77 20.39
CA LYS A 156 9.18 -7.58 19.57
C LYS A 156 8.24 -7.41 18.37
N ALA A 157 7.25 -8.30 18.20
CA ALA A 157 6.34 -8.30 17.05
C ALA A 157 5.70 -6.94 16.74
N LYS A 158 5.29 -6.18 17.77
CA LYS A 158 4.65 -4.86 17.59
C LYS A 158 5.59 -3.81 16.98
N GLY A 159 6.90 -3.94 17.18
CA GLY A 159 7.88 -3.01 16.64
C GLY A 159 8.19 -3.22 15.17
N ILE A 160 7.85 -4.39 14.60
CA ILE A 160 8.12 -4.71 13.19
C ILE A 160 6.88 -4.92 12.33
N LYS A 161 5.71 -5.22 12.92
CA LYS A 161 4.48 -5.57 12.19
C LYS A 161 4.07 -4.57 11.08
N GLY A 162 4.38 -3.29 11.20
CA GLY A 162 3.97 -2.31 10.19
C GLY A 162 4.68 -2.47 8.84
N ILE A 163 5.88 -3.08 8.78
CA ILE A 163 6.53 -3.36 7.48
C ILE A 163 5.70 -4.32 6.61
N TRP A 164 4.84 -5.14 7.24
CA TRP A 164 3.86 -5.97 6.53
C TRP A 164 2.58 -5.19 6.22
N THR A 165 2.13 -4.40 7.20
CA THR A 165 0.79 -3.81 7.19
C THR A 165 0.70 -2.56 6.33
N ASP A 166 1.66 -1.66 6.47
CA ASP A 166 1.58 -0.32 5.92
C ASP A 166 1.87 -0.30 4.41
N PRO A 167 2.99 -0.85 3.91
CA PRO A 167 3.22 -0.95 2.48
C PRO A 167 2.40 -2.07 1.83
N GLY A 168 2.00 -3.11 2.56
CA GLY A 168 1.18 -4.21 2.03
C GLY A 168 1.86 -5.02 0.91
N VAL A 169 3.19 -5.19 1.00
CA VAL A 169 4.06 -5.87 0.01
C VAL A 169 4.41 -7.32 0.37
N GLY A 170 3.81 -7.87 1.43
CA GLY A 170 3.96 -9.29 1.80
C GLY A 170 3.37 -10.25 0.78
N ILE A 171 3.76 -11.53 0.85
CA ILE A 171 3.22 -12.57 -0.05
C ILE A 171 1.73 -12.82 0.16
N SER A 172 1.06 -13.31 -0.88
CA SER A 172 -0.36 -13.71 -0.81
C SER A 172 -0.53 -15.14 -0.27
N THR A 173 -1.77 -15.46 0.12
CA THR A 173 -2.14 -16.83 0.54
C THR A 173 -2.07 -17.83 -0.61
N ARG A 174 -2.30 -17.43 -1.87
CA ARG A 174 -2.15 -18.31 -3.04
C ARG A 174 -0.69 -18.59 -3.36
N LEU A 175 0.19 -17.58 -3.24
CA LEU A 175 1.62 -17.83 -3.36
C LEU A 175 2.10 -18.77 -2.26
N ALA A 176 1.65 -18.57 -1.02
CA ALA A 176 1.97 -19.48 0.08
C ALA A 176 1.47 -20.91 -0.17
N GLU A 177 0.25 -21.09 -0.70
CA GLU A 177 -0.30 -22.39 -1.07
C GLU A 177 0.61 -23.16 -2.05
N VAL A 178 1.13 -22.47 -3.07
CA VAL A 178 2.03 -23.07 -4.07
C VAL A 178 3.38 -23.46 -3.47
N LEU A 179 3.89 -22.67 -2.52
CA LEU A 179 5.23 -22.87 -1.93
C LEU A 179 5.23 -23.89 -0.77
N LEU A 180 4.12 -24.03 -0.05
CA LEU A 180 4.00 -24.90 1.13
C LEU A 180 4.47 -26.35 0.88
N PRO A 181 4.04 -27.04 -0.19
CA PRO A 181 4.48 -28.40 -0.46
C PRO A 181 5.99 -28.55 -0.73
N LEU A 182 6.68 -27.45 -1.06
CA LEU A 182 8.10 -27.48 -1.47
C LEU A 182 9.08 -27.37 -0.28
N VAL A 183 8.65 -26.82 0.86
CA VAL A 183 9.50 -26.70 2.07
C VAL A 183 9.53 -28.00 2.88
N GLY A 184 8.50 -28.84 2.75
CA GLY A 184 8.20 -29.88 3.74
C GLY A 184 7.37 -29.33 4.90
N ASN A 185 6.87 -30.22 5.75
CA ASN A 185 6.02 -29.90 6.90
C ASN A 185 6.80 -30.02 8.21
N SER A 186 6.39 -29.26 9.24
CA SER A 186 7.12 -29.17 10.52
C SER A 186 7.29 -30.50 11.27
N GLU A 187 6.49 -31.52 10.94
CA GLU A 187 6.54 -32.86 11.53
C GLU A 187 7.52 -33.79 10.80
N ASP A 188 7.83 -33.52 9.53
CA ASP A 188 8.78 -34.30 8.71
C ASP A 188 9.58 -33.36 7.77
N PRO A 189 10.58 -32.63 8.31
CA PRO A 189 11.38 -31.67 7.53
C PRO A 189 12.19 -32.32 6.39
N GLU A 190 12.33 -33.65 6.39
CA GLU A 190 13.06 -34.41 5.36
C GLU A 190 12.16 -34.80 4.16
N GLN A 191 10.83 -34.62 4.24
CA GLN A 191 9.92 -34.81 3.09
C GLN A 191 10.03 -33.73 2.01
N GLY A 192 10.57 -32.55 2.34
CA GLY A 192 10.95 -31.56 1.33
C GLY A 192 12.16 -32.07 0.56
N SER A 193 12.06 -32.25 -0.76
CA SER A 193 13.25 -32.61 -1.52
C SER A 193 14.27 -31.47 -1.43
N GLN A 194 15.51 -31.75 -0.99
CA GLN A 194 16.60 -30.76 -0.99
C GLN A 194 16.86 -30.13 -2.38
N GLU A 195 16.29 -30.72 -3.43
CA GLU A 195 16.31 -30.23 -4.81
C GLU A 195 15.29 -29.12 -5.09
N GLN A 196 14.24 -28.94 -4.26
CA GLN A 196 13.14 -27.99 -4.48
C GLN A 196 13.15 -26.77 -3.56
N PHE A 197 13.89 -26.81 -2.45
CA PHE A 197 14.00 -25.71 -1.49
C PHE A 197 15.42 -25.60 -0.92
N LYS A 198 15.93 -24.37 -0.79
CA LYS A 198 17.27 -24.10 -0.25
C LYS A 198 17.29 -22.81 0.56
N VAL A 199 17.89 -22.88 1.75
CA VAL A 199 18.32 -21.68 2.50
C VAL A 199 19.66 -21.22 1.94
N LEU A 200 19.76 -19.94 1.55
CA LEU A 200 21.03 -19.41 1.02
C LEU A 200 22.05 -19.24 2.15
N GLU A 201 23.32 -19.42 1.81
CA GLU A 201 24.46 -19.01 2.65
C GLU A 201 24.63 -17.48 2.63
N TRP A 202 23.58 -16.77 3.04
CA TRP A 202 23.56 -15.33 3.22
C TRP A 202 22.69 -15.00 4.42
N SER A 203 23.20 -14.12 5.28
CA SER A 203 22.51 -13.67 6.48
C SER A 203 22.96 -12.29 6.86
N ALA A 204 22.03 -11.51 7.43
CA ALA A 204 22.32 -10.23 8.05
C ALA A 204 21.38 -10.02 9.25
N THR A 205 21.57 -8.93 9.96
CA THR A 205 20.65 -8.41 10.97
C THR A 205 20.30 -6.95 10.68
N ALA A 206 19.35 -6.38 11.40
CA ALA A 206 19.04 -4.96 11.24
C ALA A 206 20.22 -4.04 11.58
N SER A 207 21.11 -4.42 12.52
CA SER A 207 22.30 -3.61 12.83
C SER A 207 23.24 -3.46 11.64
N ASP A 208 23.26 -4.44 10.74
CA ASP A 208 24.15 -4.41 9.57
C ASP A 208 23.77 -3.30 8.58
N PHE A 209 22.49 -2.90 8.53
CA PHE A 209 21.94 -1.86 7.64
C PHE A 209 21.89 -0.47 8.29
N LEU A 210 22.17 -0.36 9.59
CA LEU A 210 22.05 0.88 10.35
C LEU A 210 23.40 1.62 10.48
N PRO A 211 23.39 2.95 10.72
CA PRO A 211 24.60 3.69 11.07
C PRO A 211 25.31 3.06 12.28
N GLY A 212 26.63 2.93 12.22
CA GLY A 212 27.41 2.22 13.24
C GLY A 212 27.58 0.72 13.01
N SER A 213 27.10 0.20 11.86
CA SER A 213 27.34 -1.16 11.39
C SER A 213 28.82 -1.57 11.49
N THR A 214 29.07 -2.79 11.96
CA THR A 214 30.42 -3.37 12.12
C THR A 214 30.90 -4.12 10.88
N THR A 215 30.09 -4.12 9.81
CA THR A 215 30.45 -4.69 8.52
C THR A 215 31.66 -3.97 7.91
N THR A 216 32.46 -4.69 7.12
CA THR A 216 33.75 -4.20 6.61
C THR A 216 33.64 -3.03 5.64
N THR A 217 32.49 -2.85 5.01
CA THR A 217 32.25 -1.84 3.95
C THR A 217 31.34 -0.70 4.41
N GLY A 218 31.02 -0.62 5.70
CA GLY A 218 29.95 0.24 6.21
C GLY A 218 28.56 -0.37 5.98
N PRO A 219 27.47 0.32 6.38
CA PRO A 219 26.13 -0.24 6.42
C PRO A 219 25.71 -0.89 5.10
N LEU A 220 25.13 -2.09 5.19
CA LEU A 220 24.62 -2.81 4.04
C LEU A 220 23.49 -2.03 3.37
N THR A 221 23.40 -2.20 2.07
CA THR A 221 22.34 -1.65 1.22
C THR A 221 21.62 -2.77 0.49
N GLU A 222 20.53 -2.44 -0.21
CA GLU A 222 19.83 -3.40 -1.07
C GLU A 222 20.75 -4.13 -2.07
N LYS A 223 21.83 -3.47 -2.53
CA LYS A 223 22.79 -4.04 -3.49
C LYS A 223 23.63 -5.19 -2.92
N ASP A 224 23.74 -5.27 -1.59
CA ASP A 224 24.50 -6.29 -0.88
C ASP A 224 23.64 -7.52 -0.55
N VAL A 225 22.33 -7.43 -0.82
CA VAL A 225 21.36 -8.51 -0.65
C VAL A 225 21.30 -9.35 -1.93
N PRO A 226 21.16 -10.69 -1.86
CA PRO A 226 20.97 -11.52 -3.05
C PRO A 226 19.85 -10.98 -3.94
N PRO A 227 20.07 -10.84 -5.27
CA PRO A 227 19.12 -10.17 -6.16
C PRO A 227 17.79 -10.94 -6.26
N PRO A 228 16.68 -10.26 -6.54
CA PRO A 228 15.37 -10.91 -6.64
C PRO A 228 15.32 -11.81 -7.88
N THR A 229 14.48 -12.84 -7.82
CA THR A 229 14.18 -13.68 -8.99
C THR A 229 13.00 -13.17 -9.79
N HIS A 230 12.23 -12.23 -9.21
CA HIS A 230 10.93 -11.74 -9.67
C HIS A 230 9.87 -12.86 -9.76
N LEU A 231 8.59 -12.51 -9.64
CA LEU A 231 7.53 -13.43 -10.02
C LEU A 231 7.30 -13.33 -11.52
N PRO A 232 7.11 -14.43 -12.26
CA PRO A 232 6.87 -14.35 -13.70
C PRO A 232 5.53 -13.67 -13.97
N GLU A 233 5.44 -13.00 -15.11
CA GLU A 233 4.14 -12.60 -15.64
C GLU A 233 3.48 -13.76 -16.40
N SER A 234 2.15 -13.75 -16.43
CA SER A 234 1.32 -14.69 -17.17
C SER A 234 0.35 -13.94 -18.07
N SER A 235 -0.32 -14.65 -18.99
CA SER A 235 -1.36 -14.06 -19.84
C SER A 235 -2.47 -13.33 -19.06
N ALA A 236 -2.69 -13.73 -17.80
CA ALA A 236 -3.67 -13.09 -16.93
C ALA A 236 -3.28 -11.65 -16.56
N HIS A 237 -1.99 -11.37 -16.37
CA HIS A 237 -1.49 -10.02 -16.09
C HIS A 237 -1.76 -9.10 -17.27
N GLU A 238 -1.44 -9.54 -18.48
CA GLU A 238 -1.68 -8.75 -19.70
C GLU A 238 -3.17 -8.48 -19.91
N LYS A 239 -4.01 -9.53 -19.82
CA LYS A 239 -5.47 -9.40 -19.92
C LYS A 239 -6.07 -8.50 -18.85
N LEU A 240 -5.47 -8.42 -17.65
CA LEU A 240 -5.89 -7.48 -16.61
C LEU A 240 -5.58 -6.04 -17.00
N ARG A 241 -4.38 -5.76 -17.54
CA ARG A 241 -4.03 -4.42 -18.04
C ARG A 241 -4.93 -3.99 -19.18
N GLU A 242 -5.12 -4.87 -20.17
CA GLU A 242 -6.07 -4.66 -21.28
C GLU A 242 -7.49 -4.40 -20.78
N ARG A 243 -7.94 -5.16 -19.77
CA ARG A 243 -9.27 -4.98 -19.16
C ARG A 243 -9.39 -3.60 -18.52
N ILE A 244 -8.40 -3.16 -17.76
CA ILE A 244 -8.39 -1.83 -17.13
C ILE A 244 -8.46 -0.74 -18.20
N VAL A 245 -7.64 -0.84 -19.26
CA VAL A 245 -7.67 0.10 -20.39
C VAL A 245 -9.04 0.11 -21.07
N THR A 246 -9.60 -1.06 -21.37
CA THR A 246 -10.93 -1.19 -21.99
C THR A 246 -12.02 -0.58 -21.10
N LEU A 247 -11.93 -0.76 -19.78
CA LEU A 247 -12.84 -0.15 -18.84
C LEU A 247 -12.72 1.37 -18.91
N CYS A 248 -11.50 1.93 -18.90
CA CYS A 248 -11.26 3.37 -19.07
C CYS A 248 -11.82 3.90 -20.40
N GLN A 249 -11.79 3.11 -21.48
CA GLN A 249 -12.29 3.48 -22.80
C GLN A 249 -13.80 3.27 -23.01
N ARG A 250 -14.52 2.67 -22.04
CA ARG A 250 -15.94 2.31 -22.18
C ARG A 250 -16.87 3.52 -22.38
N LEU A 251 -16.72 4.53 -21.53
CA LEU A 251 -17.48 5.79 -21.56
C LEU A 251 -16.56 6.93 -21.10
N PRO A 252 -15.56 7.28 -21.92
CA PRO A 252 -14.58 8.29 -21.55
C PRO A 252 -15.20 9.68 -21.69
N ARG A 253 -14.83 10.56 -20.78
CA ARG A 253 -15.16 11.98 -20.87
C ARG A 253 -14.34 12.70 -21.91
N ASP A 254 -13.09 12.29 -22.03
CA ASP A 254 -12.15 12.75 -23.04
C ASP A 254 -11.69 11.54 -23.86
N PRO A 255 -12.33 11.28 -25.02
CA PRO A 255 -11.92 10.20 -25.90
C PRO A 255 -10.50 10.33 -26.43
N GLU A 256 -9.95 11.56 -26.56
CA GLU A 256 -8.59 11.76 -27.05
C GLU A 256 -7.53 11.30 -26.03
N ILE A 257 -7.81 11.50 -24.74
CA ILE A 257 -6.98 10.95 -23.66
C ILE A 257 -7.16 9.42 -23.59
N ALA A 258 -8.40 8.94 -23.54
CA ALA A 258 -8.68 7.53 -23.35
C ALA A 258 -8.20 6.63 -24.51
N ASN A 259 -8.27 7.11 -25.75
CA ASN A 259 -7.81 6.35 -26.93
C ASN A 259 -6.28 6.22 -27.01
N ARG A 260 -5.52 7.05 -26.27
CA ARG A 260 -4.06 6.95 -26.17
C ARG A 260 -3.59 5.99 -25.09
N LEU A 261 -4.47 5.55 -24.20
CA LEU A 261 -4.13 4.58 -23.17
C LEU A 261 -3.77 3.22 -23.76
N THR A 262 -2.72 2.62 -23.22
CA THR A 262 -2.21 1.30 -23.58
C THR A 262 -2.00 0.45 -22.32
N PRO A 263 -1.92 -0.89 -22.45
CA PRO A 263 -1.58 -1.75 -21.32
C PRO A 263 -0.27 -1.37 -20.62
N ASN A 264 0.71 -0.79 -21.34
CA ASN A 264 1.98 -0.32 -20.78
C ASN A 264 1.83 0.84 -19.78
N ASP A 265 0.69 1.52 -19.77
CA ASP A 265 0.38 2.58 -18.81
C ASP A 265 -0.12 2.02 -17.47
N VAL A 266 -0.27 0.68 -17.35
CA VAL A 266 -0.84 -0.01 -16.18
C VAL A 266 0.20 -0.90 -15.49
N PHE A 267 0.44 -0.62 -14.20
CA PHE A 267 1.27 -1.43 -13.32
C PHE A 267 0.40 -2.15 -12.30
N LEU A 268 0.67 -3.44 -12.07
CA LEU A 268 -0.10 -4.30 -11.17
C LEU A 268 0.70 -4.67 -9.92
N TYR A 269 0.06 -4.65 -8.75
CA TYR A 269 0.69 -4.92 -7.47
C TYR A 269 -0.15 -5.87 -6.61
N THR A 270 0.47 -6.52 -5.63
CA THR A 270 -0.20 -7.48 -4.72
C THR A 270 -1.34 -6.85 -3.91
N THR A 271 -1.29 -5.54 -3.63
CA THR A 271 -2.35 -4.81 -2.93
C THR A 271 -2.45 -3.36 -3.41
N GLY A 272 -3.57 -2.70 -3.10
CA GLY A 272 -3.71 -1.25 -3.31
C GLY A 272 -2.67 -0.43 -2.54
N MET A 273 -2.32 -0.85 -1.32
CA MET A 273 -1.27 -0.18 -0.54
C MET A 273 0.11 -0.37 -1.16
N ALA A 274 0.39 -1.54 -1.74
CA ALA A 274 1.64 -1.77 -2.48
C ALA A 274 1.73 -0.83 -3.69
N ALA A 275 0.62 -0.57 -4.38
CA ALA A 275 0.57 0.43 -5.45
C ALA A 275 0.89 1.84 -4.93
N VAL A 276 0.28 2.27 -3.82
CA VAL A 276 0.58 3.57 -3.19
C VAL A 276 2.04 3.66 -2.76
N PHE A 277 2.57 2.62 -2.14
CA PHE A 277 3.96 2.53 -1.68
C PHE A 277 4.96 2.66 -2.81
N ARG A 278 4.80 1.85 -3.87
CA ARG A 278 5.69 1.88 -5.04
C ARG A 278 5.57 3.19 -5.83
N LEU A 279 4.40 3.82 -5.84
CA LEU A 279 4.22 5.15 -6.42
C LEU A 279 5.02 6.22 -5.65
N GLN A 280 4.99 6.16 -4.33
CA GLN A 280 5.73 7.09 -3.48
C GLN A 280 7.25 6.94 -3.66
N GLU A 281 7.76 5.71 -3.71
CA GLU A 281 9.17 5.45 -4.05
C GLU A 281 9.54 6.02 -5.43
N ALA A 282 8.67 5.88 -6.42
CA ALA A 282 8.88 6.45 -7.74
C ALA A 282 8.98 7.99 -7.69
N LEU A 283 8.09 8.64 -6.94
CA LEU A 283 8.10 10.09 -6.74
C LEU A 283 9.40 10.58 -6.08
N PHE A 284 9.90 9.86 -5.07
CA PHE A 284 11.19 10.16 -4.46
C PHE A 284 12.35 9.99 -5.46
N LYS A 285 12.37 8.91 -6.24
CA LYS A 285 13.41 8.69 -7.27
C LYS A 285 13.36 9.70 -8.41
N MET A 286 12.19 10.28 -8.69
CA MET A 286 12.05 11.40 -9.63
C MET A 286 12.62 12.72 -9.10
N GLY A 287 13.04 12.79 -7.83
CA GLY A 287 13.70 13.96 -7.24
C GLY A 287 12.74 15.12 -6.96
N ARG A 288 11.42 14.87 -6.89
CA ARG A 288 10.43 15.90 -6.56
C ARG A 288 10.48 16.21 -5.06
N LYS A 289 11.20 17.27 -4.71
CA LYS A 289 11.29 17.78 -3.33
C LYS A 289 10.11 18.69 -2.99
N GLY A 290 9.61 18.60 -1.77
CA GLY A 290 8.52 19.42 -1.24
C GLY A 290 7.52 18.62 -0.42
N PRO A 291 6.54 19.27 0.21
CA PRO A 291 5.51 18.59 0.98
C PRO A 291 4.62 17.73 0.10
N VAL A 292 4.23 16.57 0.63
CA VAL A 292 3.13 15.75 0.11
C VAL A 292 1.82 16.32 0.62
N VAL A 293 0.89 16.61 -0.29
CA VAL A 293 -0.44 17.12 0.09
C VAL A 293 -1.48 16.01 0.01
N ALA A 294 -2.32 15.90 1.02
CA ALA A 294 -3.40 14.93 1.10
C ALA A 294 -4.77 15.62 1.27
N LEU A 295 -5.74 15.20 0.44
CA LEU A 295 -7.12 15.64 0.51
C LEU A 295 -8.07 14.46 0.80
N GLY A 296 -9.01 14.67 1.71
CA GLY A 296 -10.03 13.69 2.09
C GLY A 296 -9.57 12.80 3.23
N ALA A 297 -10.40 11.82 3.58
CA ALA A 297 -10.05 10.85 4.59
C ALA A 297 -9.01 9.87 4.03
N VAL A 298 -7.74 10.26 4.02
CA VAL A 298 -6.63 9.38 3.61
C VAL A 298 -6.54 8.21 4.57
N PHE A 299 -6.49 6.99 4.01
CA PHE A 299 -6.38 5.78 4.81
C PHE A 299 -5.19 5.84 5.79
N HIS A 300 -5.38 5.40 7.03
CA HIS A 300 -4.40 5.59 8.12
C HIS A 300 -3.00 5.03 7.82
N SER A 301 -2.90 3.88 7.15
CA SER A 301 -1.59 3.33 6.74
C SER A 301 -0.90 4.18 5.67
N THR A 302 -1.66 4.85 4.80
CA THR A 302 -1.11 5.78 3.80
C THR A 302 -0.49 7.00 4.48
N PHE A 303 -1.12 7.49 5.56
CA PHE A 303 -0.57 8.57 6.38
C PHE A 303 0.75 8.17 7.05
N HIS A 304 0.84 7.00 7.69
CA HIS A 304 2.09 6.52 8.30
C HIS A 304 3.20 6.36 7.28
N LEU A 305 2.88 5.85 6.08
CA LEU A 305 3.84 5.70 5.01
C LEU A 305 4.42 7.05 4.55
N PHE A 306 3.58 8.10 4.54
CA PHE A 306 4.02 9.46 4.23
C PHE A 306 4.94 10.02 5.31
N GLU A 307 4.63 9.83 6.58
CA GLU A 307 5.49 10.29 7.69
C GLU A 307 6.81 9.50 7.80
N GLU A 308 6.80 8.18 7.58
CA GLU A 308 7.98 7.34 7.82
C GLU A 308 9.05 7.46 6.72
N LEU A 309 8.65 7.56 5.44
CA LEU A 309 9.59 7.65 4.32
C LEU A 309 10.24 9.04 4.19
N GLU A 310 9.70 10.08 4.84
CA GLU A 310 10.37 11.38 4.97
C GLU A 310 11.70 11.25 5.72
N GLY A 311 11.75 10.43 6.77
CA GLY A 311 12.97 10.21 7.56
C GLY A 311 14.09 9.48 6.81
N GLU A 312 13.77 8.76 5.72
CA GLU A 312 14.77 8.09 4.88
C GLU A 312 15.42 9.03 3.87
N ALA A 313 14.64 9.96 3.31
CA ALA A 313 15.16 11.00 2.41
C ALA A 313 16.16 11.92 3.15
N GLU A 314 15.86 12.31 4.38
CA GLU A 314 16.75 13.12 5.23
C GLU A 314 18.10 12.41 5.55
N ARG A 315 18.08 11.10 5.85
CA ARG A 315 19.31 10.33 6.15
C ARG A 315 20.22 10.11 4.93
N SER A 316 19.64 10.03 3.74
CA SER A 316 20.42 9.89 2.50
C SER A 316 21.24 11.14 2.16
N GLU A 317 20.81 12.32 2.65
CA GLU A 317 21.54 13.58 2.49
C GLU A 317 22.68 13.71 3.51
N ASP A 318 22.49 13.27 4.77
CA ASP A 318 23.54 13.29 5.80
C ASP A 318 24.73 12.36 5.45
N LEU A 319 24.47 11.19 4.88
CA LEU A 319 25.51 10.27 4.41
C LEU A 319 26.33 10.83 3.23
N ASN A 320 25.77 11.75 2.45
CA ASN A 320 26.47 12.42 1.36
C ASN A 320 27.20 13.70 1.83
N ALA A 321 26.81 14.27 2.97
CA ALA A 321 27.42 15.48 3.54
C ALA A 321 28.70 15.20 4.34
N GLU A 322 28.93 13.97 4.83
CA GLU A 322 30.12 13.60 5.63
C GLU A 322 31.44 13.49 4.83
N LYS A 323 31.47 13.81 3.52
CA LYS A 323 32.72 13.88 2.72
C LYS A 323 33.43 15.23 2.74
N GLY A 324 33.08 16.15 3.64
CA GLY A 324 33.77 17.43 3.85
C GLY A 324 34.49 17.48 5.19
N THR A 325 35.81 17.31 5.19
CA THR A 325 36.71 17.54 6.34
C THR A 325 36.70 19.00 6.78
N GLU A 326 36.54 19.29 8.09
CA GLU A 326 37.39 20.21 8.89
C GLU A 326 36.93 20.31 10.38
N PRO A 327 37.78 20.81 11.32
CA PRO A 327 37.97 20.17 12.62
C PRO A 327 37.14 20.78 13.78
N LYS A 328 36.94 19.95 14.82
CA LYS A 328 36.38 20.33 16.13
C LYS A 328 37.26 21.36 16.85
N PRO A 329 36.67 22.36 17.55
CA PRO A 329 37.31 22.99 18.68
C PRO A 329 36.78 22.46 20.02
N THR A 330 37.67 22.56 20.99
CA THR A 330 37.71 22.09 22.37
C THR A 330 36.72 22.76 23.33
N VAL A 331 36.44 22.03 24.41
CA VAL A 331 35.63 22.35 25.59
C VAL A 331 36.14 23.59 26.34
N GLY A 332 35.19 24.41 26.83
CA GLY A 332 35.42 25.44 27.85
C GLY A 332 34.10 25.85 28.53
N GLU A 333 33.95 25.50 29.81
CA GLU A 333 32.86 25.95 30.68
C GLU A 333 32.94 27.45 30.98
N ARG A 334 31.79 28.15 30.99
CA ARG A 334 31.40 29.09 32.07
C ARG A 334 29.99 29.67 31.93
N THR A 335 29.46 29.99 33.09
CA THR A 335 28.11 30.40 33.50
C THR A 335 27.80 31.91 33.33
N VAL A 336 26.52 32.18 32.99
CA VAL A 336 25.58 33.30 33.30
C VAL A 336 26.07 34.78 33.31
N GLU A 337 25.48 35.62 32.43
CA GLU A 337 24.61 36.79 32.75
C GLU A 337 24.44 37.78 31.57
N GLY A 338 23.21 38.27 31.37
CA GLY A 338 22.93 39.66 30.99
C GLY A 338 23.02 40.12 29.52
N GLY A 339 21.86 40.15 28.84
CA GLY A 339 21.39 41.23 27.95
C GLY A 339 22.26 41.74 26.78
N GLY A 340 21.79 41.52 25.54
CA GLY A 340 22.20 42.34 24.39
C GLY A 340 22.07 41.66 23.02
N GLN A 341 21.15 42.18 22.19
CA GLN A 341 21.07 42.03 20.73
C GLN A 341 21.34 40.66 20.10
N LYS A 342 20.27 39.92 19.79
CA LYS A 342 20.31 38.85 18.78
C LYS A 342 20.36 39.47 17.39
N VAL A 343 21.52 39.36 16.75
CA VAL A 343 21.63 39.36 15.29
C VAL A 343 20.83 38.16 14.79
N GLU A 344 19.81 38.40 13.97
CA GLU A 344 19.02 37.37 13.29
C GLU A 344 19.92 36.61 12.31
N GLY A 345 20.51 35.52 12.79
CA GLY A 345 21.02 34.47 11.93
C GLY A 345 19.85 33.79 11.24
N ALA A 346 19.88 33.76 9.90
CA ALA A 346 18.91 33.07 9.06
C ALA A 346 18.63 31.66 9.61
N LYS A 347 17.45 31.47 10.19
CA LYS A 347 16.90 30.14 10.45
C LYS A 347 16.82 29.45 9.09
N LYS A 348 17.59 28.38 8.88
CA LYS A 348 17.26 27.38 7.86
C LYS A 348 15.83 26.93 8.16
N GLU A 349 14.86 27.38 7.37
CA GLU A 349 13.46 26.97 7.51
C GLU A 349 13.38 25.46 7.25
N LYS A 350 12.96 24.72 8.29
CA LYS A 350 12.56 23.32 8.19
C LYS A 350 11.39 23.24 7.19
N VAL A 351 11.53 22.42 6.15
CA VAL A 351 10.41 22.14 5.23
C VAL A 351 9.60 21.02 5.87
N GLU A 352 8.41 21.33 6.42
CA GLU A 352 7.46 20.34 6.92
C GLU A 352 6.93 19.50 5.73
N GLY A 353 7.06 18.17 5.80
CA GLY A 353 7.01 17.26 4.64
C GLY A 353 5.63 16.68 4.27
N PHE A 354 4.62 16.79 5.16
CA PHE A 354 3.27 16.31 4.88
C PHE A 354 2.20 17.32 5.30
N LYS A 355 1.21 17.57 4.42
CA LYS A 355 0.09 18.48 4.66
C LYS A 355 -1.25 17.80 4.37
N HIS A 356 -2.05 17.61 5.41
CA HIS A 356 -3.42 17.11 5.31
C HIS A 356 -4.45 18.23 5.49
N PHE A 357 -5.43 18.32 4.57
CA PHE A 357 -6.54 19.28 4.65
C PHE A 357 -7.82 18.67 5.26
N GLY A 358 -7.68 17.58 6.03
CA GLY A 358 -8.79 16.93 6.71
C GLY A 358 -9.75 16.20 5.77
N ASN A 359 -10.98 16.00 6.25
CA ASN A 359 -12.00 15.20 5.57
C ASN A 359 -12.63 15.84 4.33
N CYS A 360 -12.34 17.12 4.07
CA CYS A 360 -12.80 17.91 2.92
C CYS A 360 -14.33 18.05 2.75
N GLU A 361 -15.12 18.00 3.83
CA GLU A 361 -16.58 18.10 3.74
C GLU A 361 -17.07 19.36 3.01
N ASP A 362 -16.36 20.48 3.17
CA ASP A 362 -16.54 21.70 2.40
C ASP A 362 -15.43 21.81 1.34
N SER A 363 -15.78 21.40 0.12
CA SER A 363 -14.83 21.37 -0.99
C SER A 363 -14.39 22.78 -1.41
N ASP A 364 -15.23 23.80 -1.32
CA ASP A 364 -14.86 25.13 -1.83
C ASP A 364 -13.82 25.75 -0.90
N LYS A 365 -14.09 25.66 0.40
CA LYS A 365 -13.14 26.06 1.45
C LYS A 365 -11.79 25.35 1.32
N VAL A 366 -11.79 24.03 1.13
CA VAL A 366 -10.52 23.29 1.00
C VAL A 366 -9.75 23.68 -0.25
N MET A 367 -10.41 23.97 -1.37
CA MET A 367 -9.72 24.45 -2.57
C MET A 367 -9.13 25.85 -2.36
N ASP A 368 -9.80 26.74 -1.62
CA ASP A 368 -9.24 28.05 -1.23
C ASP A 368 -7.99 27.89 -0.36
N GLU A 369 -8.07 27.03 0.67
CA GLU A 369 -6.95 26.77 1.58
C GLU A 369 -5.76 26.11 0.87
N LEU A 370 -6.02 25.20 -0.07
CA LEU A 370 -4.99 24.58 -0.90
C LEU A 370 -4.27 25.62 -1.76
N GLU A 371 -5.03 26.47 -2.44
CA GLU A 371 -4.48 27.50 -3.31
C GLU A 371 -3.61 28.49 -2.51
N GLU A 372 -4.07 28.92 -1.33
CA GLU A 372 -3.31 29.80 -0.44
C GLU A 372 -2.03 29.14 0.08
N TYR A 373 -2.09 27.85 0.42
CA TYR A 373 -0.91 27.08 0.83
C TYR A 373 0.12 27.01 -0.30
N CYS A 374 -0.30 26.72 -1.53
CA CYS A 374 0.57 26.69 -2.69
C CYS A 374 1.19 28.08 -3.00
N LYS A 375 0.45 29.18 -2.82
CA LYS A 375 0.99 30.56 -2.89
C LYS A 375 2.09 30.77 -1.87
N GLY A 376 1.86 30.37 -0.62
CA GLY A 376 2.84 30.47 0.46
C GLY A 376 4.13 29.70 0.15
N LEU A 377 4.02 28.45 -0.34
CA LEU A 377 5.18 27.66 -0.76
C LEU A 377 5.95 28.34 -1.90
N ARG A 378 5.24 28.83 -2.93
CA ARG A 378 5.88 29.50 -4.07
C ARG A 378 6.66 30.74 -3.64
N GLN A 379 6.13 31.54 -2.71
CA GLN A 379 6.83 32.71 -2.16
C GLN A 379 8.14 32.35 -1.45
N LYS A 380 8.22 31.13 -0.89
CA LYS A 380 9.43 30.56 -0.28
C LYS A 380 10.35 29.83 -1.27
N GLY A 381 10.04 29.86 -2.58
CA GLY A 381 10.77 29.11 -3.59
C GLY A 381 10.57 27.59 -3.51
N GLN A 382 9.50 27.14 -2.85
CA GLN A 382 9.13 25.73 -2.68
C GLN A 382 7.91 25.38 -3.53
N LYS A 383 7.70 24.08 -3.73
CA LYS A 383 6.51 23.55 -4.41
C LYS A 383 6.04 22.27 -3.75
N VAL A 384 4.81 21.88 -4.05
CA VAL A 384 4.26 20.59 -3.64
C VAL A 384 4.97 19.46 -4.40
N ALA A 385 5.38 18.41 -3.70
CA ALA A 385 5.98 17.24 -4.34
C ALA A 385 4.94 16.53 -5.20
N TYR A 386 3.79 16.20 -4.60
CA TYR A 386 2.58 15.73 -5.28
C TYR A 386 1.36 15.89 -4.37
N LEU A 387 0.17 15.80 -4.97
CA LEU A 387 -1.08 15.78 -4.24
C LEU A 387 -1.75 14.41 -4.37
N PHE A 388 -2.19 13.84 -3.26
CA PHE A 388 -2.98 12.60 -3.18
C PHE A 388 -4.42 12.91 -2.74
N VAL A 389 -5.41 12.36 -3.45
CA VAL A 389 -6.82 12.49 -3.10
C VAL A 389 -7.59 11.20 -3.31
N GLU A 390 -8.38 10.79 -2.33
CA GLU A 390 -9.39 9.74 -2.52
C GLU A 390 -10.67 10.33 -3.10
N PHE A 391 -11.17 9.76 -4.21
CA PHE A 391 -12.36 10.27 -4.88
C PHE A 391 -13.33 9.16 -5.30
N PRO A 392 -14.53 9.09 -4.69
CA PRO A 392 -14.93 9.70 -3.43
C PRO A 392 -14.14 9.15 -2.23
N SER A 393 -14.02 9.92 -1.15
CA SER A 393 -13.25 9.50 0.03
C SER A 393 -13.90 8.37 0.83
N ASN A 394 -13.10 7.52 1.47
CA ASN A 394 -13.58 6.48 2.38
C ASN A 394 -13.43 6.91 3.86
N PRO A 395 -14.46 6.82 4.73
CA PRO A 395 -15.82 6.31 4.51
C PRO A 395 -16.85 7.40 4.20
N LEU A 396 -16.43 8.66 4.18
CA LEU A 396 -17.36 9.80 4.19
C LEU A 396 -17.98 10.10 2.82
N LEU A 397 -17.47 9.51 1.74
CA LEU A 397 -17.91 9.72 0.36
C LEU A 397 -17.92 11.22 0.00
N VAL A 398 -16.88 11.93 0.42
CA VAL A 398 -16.65 13.34 0.06
C VAL A 398 -15.96 13.38 -1.30
N SER A 399 -16.33 14.37 -2.11
CA SER A 399 -15.81 14.59 -3.45
C SER A 399 -15.39 16.04 -3.59
N VAL A 400 -14.08 16.28 -3.75
CA VAL A 400 -13.54 17.62 -4.01
C VAL A 400 -13.82 18.07 -5.44
N ASP A 401 -13.73 19.37 -5.72
CA ASP A 401 -13.81 19.91 -7.08
C ASP A 401 -12.51 19.58 -7.87
N LEU A 402 -12.55 18.47 -8.62
CA LEU A 402 -11.43 18.03 -9.45
C LEU A 402 -11.07 19.02 -10.57
N GLY A 403 -12.02 19.81 -11.06
CA GLY A 403 -11.74 20.82 -12.10
C GLY A 403 -10.94 21.99 -11.54
N ARG A 404 -11.30 22.44 -10.33
CA ARG A 404 -10.52 23.46 -9.62
C ARG A 404 -9.15 22.92 -9.18
N LEU A 405 -9.11 21.67 -8.68
CA LEU A 405 -7.86 21.00 -8.33
C LEU A 405 -6.88 20.95 -9.52
N ARG A 406 -7.34 20.56 -10.72
CA ARG A 406 -6.49 20.52 -11.92
C ARG A 406 -5.86 21.88 -12.23
N LYS A 407 -6.66 22.95 -12.17
CA LYS A 407 -6.18 24.33 -12.41
C LYS A 407 -5.12 24.75 -11.40
N ILE A 408 -5.31 24.43 -10.11
CA ILE A 408 -4.32 24.72 -9.07
C ILE A 408 -3.05 23.90 -9.34
N ALA A 409 -3.17 22.63 -9.67
CA ALA A 409 -2.03 21.76 -9.95
C ALA A 409 -1.20 22.23 -11.14
N ASP A 410 -1.85 22.70 -12.21
CA ASP A 410 -1.17 23.25 -13.40
C ASP A 410 -0.47 24.57 -13.09
N GLU A 411 -1.15 25.47 -12.35
CA GLU A 411 -0.58 26.75 -11.94
C GLU A 411 0.66 26.54 -11.06
N TYR A 412 0.60 25.66 -10.05
CA TYR A 412 1.66 25.48 -9.05
C TYR A 412 2.62 24.31 -9.32
N ASP A 413 2.56 23.67 -10.49
CA ASP A 413 3.43 22.57 -10.95
C ASP A 413 3.53 21.41 -9.95
N PHE A 414 2.43 20.68 -9.75
CA PHE A 414 2.47 19.40 -9.03
C PHE A 414 1.59 18.31 -9.67
N PRO A 415 2.01 17.03 -9.61
CA PRO A 415 1.20 15.91 -10.06
C PRO A 415 0.03 15.64 -9.11
N VAL A 416 -1.11 15.26 -9.69
CA VAL A 416 -2.33 14.84 -8.99
C VAL A 416 -2.47 13.33 -9.07
N VAL A 417 -2.39 12.68 -7.91
CA VAL A 417 -2.66 11.26 -7.71
C VAL A 417 -4.07 11.10 -7.18
N ILE A 418 -4.90 10.33 -7.88
CA ILE A 418 -6.29 10.06 -7.47
C ILE A 418 -6.43 8.58 -7.13
N ASP A 419 -6.77 8.28 -5.88
CA ASP A 419 -7.29 6.95 -5.51
C ASP A 419 -8.78 6.89 -5.85
N ASP A 420 -9.11 6.11 -6.87
CA ASP A 420 -10.47 6.01 -7.39
C ASP A 420 -11.24 4.83 -6.77
N THR A 421 -10.66 4.07 -5.83
CA THR A 421 -11.14 2.75 -5.38
C THR A 421 -12.65 2.68 -5.10
N VAL A 422 -13.21 3.71 -4.44
CA VAL A 422 -14.64 3.77 -4.07
C VAL A 422 -15.53 4.01 -5.28
N GLY A 423 -15.15 4.93 -6.17
CA GLY A 423 -15.90 5.20 -7.40
C GLY A 423 -15.69 4.11 -8.44
N SER A 424 -14.43 3.71 -8.61
CA SER A 424 -13.87 2.73 -9.54
C SER A 424 -14.13 3.07 -11.01
N PHE A 425 -13.41 2.39 -11.92
CA PHE A 425 -13.54 2.55 -13.38
C PHE A 425 -14.98 2.41 -13.91
N CYS A 426 -15.88 1.79 -13.14
CA CYS A 426 -17.26 1.60 -13.55
C CYS A 426 -18.11 2.87 -13.43
N ASN A 427 -17.87 3.71 -12.42
CA ASN A 427 -18.75 4.83 -12.10
C ASN A 427 -18.15 6.20 -12.37
N ILE A 428 -16.82 6.32 -12.38
CA ILE A 428 -16.15 7.61 -12.53
C ILE A 428 -15.09 7.59 -13.62
N ASP A 429 -14.87 8.75 -14.22
CA ASP A 429 -13.73 9.01 -15.09
C ASP A 429 -12.93 10.20 -14.56
N VAL A 430 -11.73 9.91 -14.06
CA VAL A 430 -10.82 10.90 -13.46
C VAL A 430 -9.59 11.17 -14.33
N LEU A 431 -9.43 10.47 -15.46
CA LEU A 431 -8.27 10.61 -16.36
C LEU A 431 -8.03 12.03 -16.89
N PRO A 432 -9.06 12.86 -17.16
CA PRO A 432 -8.83 14.24 -17.60
C PRO A 432 -8.21 15.14 -16.52
N VAL A 433 -8.16 14.68 -15.26
CA VAL A 433 -7.63 15.45 -14.12
C VAL A 433 -6.40 14.78 -13.52
N ALA A 434 -6.42 13.46 -13.39
CA ALA A 434 -5.35 12.70 -12.77
C ALA A 434 -4.09 12.67 -13.66
N ASP A 435 -2.94 12.82 -13.02
CA ASP A 435 -1.66 12.41 -13.61
C ASP A 435 -1.43 10.92 -13.39
N VAL A 436 -1.86 10.43 -12.23
CA VAL A 436 -1.79 9.02 -11.82
C VAL A 436 -3.11 8.62 -11.17
N VAL A 437 -3.64 7.47 -11.54
CA VAL A 437 -4.79 6.85 -10.87
C VAL A 437 -4.31 5.61 -10.13
N VAL A 438 -4.67 5.51 -8.84
CA VAL A 438 -4.42 4.32 -8.02
C VAL A 438 -5.76 3.64 -7.73
N THR A 439 -5.81 2.33 -7.85
CA THR A 439 -7.04 1.56 -7.61
C THR A 439 -6.74 0.32 -6.78
N SER A 440 -7.50 0.11 -5.69
CA SER A 440 -7.53 -1.18 -5.01
C SER A 440 -8.43 -2.17 -5.75
N LEU A 441 -7.82 -2.99 -6.61
CA LEU A 441 -8.52 -4.05 -7.35
C LEU A 441 -9.11 -5.14 -6.43
N THR A 442 -8.64 -5.22 -5.17
CA THR A 442 -9.21 -6.06 -4.11
C THR A 442 -10.70 -5.82 -3.87
N LYS A 443 -11.20 -4.60 -4.10
CA LYS A 443 -12.56 -4.17 -3.72
C LYS A 443 -13.58 -4.57 -4.78
N THR A 444 -14.28 -3.62 -5.38
CA THR A 444 -15.39 -3.90 -6.31
C THR A 444 -14.92 -4.64 -7.56
N PHE A 445 -13.69 -4.39 -8.03
CA PHE A 445 -13.12 -5.03 -9.22
C PHE A 445 -13.06 -6.56 -9.07
N SER A 446 -12.42 -7.07 -8.01
CA SER A 446 -12.53 -8.47 -7.61
C SER A 446 -13.95 -8.79 -7.14
N GLY A 447 -14.38 -8.19 -6.03
CA GLY A 447 -15.71 -8.23 -5.42
C GLY A 447 -16.20 -9.59 -4.92
N TYR A 448 -15.30 -10.56 -4.77
CA TYR A 448 -15.56 -11.84 -4.08
C TYR A 448 -14.82 -11.95 -2.74
N ALA A 449 -14.00 -10.94 -2.39
CA ALA A 449 -13.25 -10.87 -1.14
C ALA A 449 -12.36 -12.10 -0.88
N ASP A 450 -11.64 -12.53 -1.92
CA ASP A 450 -10.81 -13.73 -1.93
C ASP A 450 -9.49 -13.55 -2.69
N VAL A 451 -9.18 -12.35 -3.18
CA VAL A 451 -7.92 -11.98 -3.83
C VAL A 451 -7.64 -10.51 -3.57
N MET A 452 -6.38 -10.18 -3.28
CA MET A 452 -5.92 -8.80 -3.17
C MET A 452 -5.12 -8.42 -4.40
N ALA A 453 -5.29 -7.17 -4.83
CA ALA A 453 -4.47 -6.56 -5.87
C ALA A 453 -4.63 -5.02 -5.84
N GLY A 454 -3.68 -4.34 -6.45
CA GLY A 454 -3.73 -2.91 -6.72
C GLY A 454 -3.22 -2.59 -8.11
N SER A 455 -3.58 -1.41 -8.63
CA SER A 455 -3.02 -0.90 -9.88
C SER A 455 -2.59 0.55 -9.75
N ILE A 456 -1.56 0.90 -10.52
CA ILE A 456 -1.24 2.27 -10.92
C ILE A 456 -1.58 2.38 -12.41
N LEU A 457 -2.29 3.43 -12.79
CA LEU A 457 -2.56 3.81 -14.17
C LEU A 457 -2.01 5.22 -14.42
N LEU A 458 -1.14 5.36 -15.42
CA LEU A 458 -0.56 6.65 -15.80
C LEU A 458 -1.43 7.31 -16.87
N SER A 459 -1.74 8.59 -16.70
CA SER A 459 -2.49 9.33 -17.70
C SER A 459 -1.58 9.72 -18.87
N PRO A 460 -1.87 9.35 -20.13
CA PRO A 460 -1.02 9.63 -21.28
C PRO A 460 -1.05 11.11 -21.70
N SER A 461 -1.95 11.91 -21.13
CA SER A 461 -1.96 13.37 -21.27
C SER A 461 -1.16 14.10 -20.21
N SER A 462 -0.70 13.41 -19.17
CA SER A 462 0.07 14.03 -18.09
C SER A 462 1.42 14.51 -18.61
N SER A 463 1.81 15.74 -18.23
CA SER A 463 3.17 16.23 -18.43
C SER A 463 4.21 15.42 -17.63
N TYR A 464 3.76 14.66 -16.62
CA TYR A 464 4.59 13.78 -15.82
C TYR A 464 4.60 12.34 -16.32
N HIS A 465 3.86 12.00 -17.38
CA HIS A 465 3.73 10.64 -17.90
C HIS A 465 5.08 9.97 -18.16
N THR A 466 5.94 10.58 -18.97
CA THR A 466 7.23 9.98 -19.34
C THR A 466 8.18 9.81 -18.14
N PRO A 467 8.35 10.81 -17.25
CA PRO A 467 9.08 10.63 -16.00
C PRO A 467 8.54 9.46 -15.15
N PHE A 468 7.22 9.40 -14.92
CA PHE A 468 6.61 8.32 -14.15
C PHE A 468 6.81 6.96 -14.81
N LEU A 469 6.56 6.86 -16.11
CA LEU A 469 6.69 5.62 -16.88
C LEU A 469 8.13 5.10 -16.79
N SER A 470 9.12 5.96 -16.99
CA SER A 470 10.54 5.59 -16.89
C SER A 470 10.91 5.09 -15.49
N THR A 471 10.54 5.84 -14.45
CA THR A 471 10.88 5.49 -13.07
C THR A 471 10.15 4.25 -12.59
N LEU A 472 8.83 4.16 -12.84
CA LEU A 472 8.04 2.99 -12.47
C LEU A 472 8.50 1.76 -13.23
N THR A 473 8.80 1.83 -14.53
CA THR A 473 9.33 0.68 -15.27
C THR A 473 10.65 0.18 -14.68
N THR A 474 11.51 1.09 -14.22
CA THR A 474 12.79 0.75 -13.58
C THR A 474 12.59 0.12 -12.18
N LEU A 475 11.57 0.57 -11.45
CA LEU A 475 11.24 0.08 -10.11
C LEU A 475 10.36 -1.16 -10.11
N HIS A 476 9.61 -1.37 -11.18
CA HIS A 476 8.53 -2.33 -11.20
C HIS A 476 9.09 -3.75 -11.23
N ASN A 477 8.82 -4.45 -10.14
CA ASN A 477 9.01 -5.88 -10.03
C ASN A 477 7.62 -6.50 -9.92
N ASN A 478 7.32 -7.52 -10.74
CA ASN A 478 6.04 -8.19 -10.59
C ASN A 478 5.97 -8.87 -9.21
N THR A 479 5.03 -8.39 -8.39
CA THR A 479 4.72 -8.91 -7.05
C THR A 479 3.31 -9.52 -6.99
N LEU A 480 2.52 -9.39 -8.06
CA LEU A 480 1.24 -10.07 -8.17
C LEU A 480 1.52 -11.49 -8.66
N SER A 481 1.21 -12.50 -7.85
CA SER A 481 1.48 -13.89 -8.27
C SER A 481 0.58 -14.28 -9.45
N PRO A 482 1.03 -15.13 -10.39
CA PRO A 482 0.15 -15.58 -11.48
C PRO A 482 -1.14 -16.28 -11.03
N PRO A 483 -1.17 -17.06 -9.93
CA PRO A 483 -2.43 -17.56 -9.37
C PRO A 483 -3.38 -16.44 -8.93
N ASP A 484 -2.87 -15.36 -8.31
CA ASP A 484 -3.70 -14.21 -7.95
C ASP A 484 -4.17 -13.43 -9.18
N ALA A 485 -3.30 -13.21 -10.16
CA ALA A 485 -3.68 -12.53 -11.41
C ALA A 485 -4.77 -13.30 -12.16
N SER A 486 -4.64 -14.63 -12.26
CA SER A 486 -5.63 -15.50 -12.93
C SER A 486 -6.97 -15.47 -12.20
N HIS A 487 -6.96 -15.53 -10.87
CA HIS A 487 -8.18 -15.46 -10.06
C HIS A 487 -8.85 -14.08 -10.12
N LEU A 488 -8.04 -13.01 -10.08
CA LEU A 488 -8.52 -11.64 -10.21
C LEU A 488 -9.16 -11.39 -11.58
N LEU A 489 -8.54 -11.91 -12.65
CA LEU A 489 -9.10 -11.83 -14.01
C LEU A 489 -10.45 -12.54 -14.09
N ALA A 490 -10.54 -13.77 -13.57
CA ALA A 490 -11.80 -14.52 -13.53
C ALA A 490 -12.90 -13.72 -12.79
N ASN A 491 -12.59 -13.22 -11.59
CA ASN A 491 -13.48 -12.39 -10.78
C ASN A 491 -13.92 -11.10 -11.49
N SER A 492 -13.04 -10.49 -12.29
CA SER A 492 -13.33 -9.25 -13.03
C SER A 492 -14.40 -9.40 -14.11
N THR A 493 -14.72 -10.63 -14.54
CA THR A 493 -15.68 -10.89 -15.63
C THR A 493 -17.08 -10.32 -15.34
N SER A 494 -17.53 -10.45 -14.08
CA SER A 494 -18.86 -9.97 -13.63
C SER A 494 -18.79 -8.57 -13.02
N TYR A 495 -17.67 -7.85 -13.13
CA TYR A 495 -17.43 -6.57 -12.46
C TYR A 495 -18.48 -5.50 -12.78
N LEU A 496 -18.78 -5.26 -14.06
CA LEU A 496 -19.72 -4.20 -14.48
C LEU A 496 -21.16 -4.51 -14.07
N THR A 497 -21.60 -5.76 -14.25
CA THR A 497 -22.96 -6.19 -13.89
C THR A 497 -23.17 -6.14 -12.38
N ARG A 498 -22.19 -6.63 -11.58
CA ARG A 498 -22.23 -6.50 -10.12
C ARG A 498 -22.21 -5.05 -9.66
N SER A 499 -21.38 -4.21 -10.26
CA SER A 499 -21.31 -2.78 -9.93
C SER A 499 -22.67 -2.09 -10.18
N ALA A 500 -23.35 -2.40 -11.28
CA ALA A 500 -24.68 -1.88 -11.55
C ALA A 500 -25.70 -2.30 -10.46
N THR A 501 -25.65 -3.56 -10.02
CA THR A 501 -26.47 -4.05 -8.90
C THR A 501 -26.12 -3.37 -7.58
N HIS A 502 -24.83 -3.21 -7.26
CA HIS A 502 -24.38 -2.47 -6.07
C HIS A 502 -24.91 -1.05 -6.07
N ASN A 503 -24.79 -0.33 -7.19
CA ASN A 503 -25.28 1.03 -7.33
C ASN A 503 -26.81 1.12 -7.12
N SER A 504 -27.57 0.21 -7.74
CA SER A 504 -29.03 0.17 -7.60
C SER A 504 -29.44 -0.10 -6.15
N ASN A 505 -28.83 -1.11 -5.51
CA ASN A 505 -29.13 -1.47 -4.13
C ASN A 505 -28.73 -0.35 -3.16
N ALA A 506 -27.54 0.22 -3.30
CA ALA A 506 -27.05 1.32 -2.48
C ALA A 506 -27.94 2.55 -2.62
N GLN A 507 -28.37 2.89 -3.84
CA GLN A 507 -29.29 4.00 -4.08
C GLN A 507 -30.64 3.76 -3.42
N ASN A 508 -31.23 2.57 -3.57
CA ASN A 508 -32.51 2.23 -2.97
C ASN A 508 -32.44 2.27 -1.44
N LEU A 509 -31.36 1.72 -0.86
CA LEU A 509 -31.13 1.76 0.58
C LEU A 509 -30.92 3.20 1.08
N ALA A 510 -30.13 3.99 0.37
CA ALA A 510 -29.91 5.40 0.71
C ALA A 510 -31.21 6.20 0.67
N SER A 511 -32.05 6.00 -0.34
CA SER A 511 -33.38 6.62 -0.42
C SER A 511 -34.29 6.21 0.73
N LEU A 512 -34.34 4.91 1.06
CA LEU A 512 -35.13 4.39 2.19
C LEU A 512 -34.67 4.98 3.52
N LEU A 513 -33.36 4.93 3.80
CA LEU A 513 -32.76 5.47 5.02
C LEU A 513 -32.91 6.99 5.11
N HIS A 514 -32.87 7.69 3.96
CA HIS A 514 -33.12 9.13 3.93
C HIS A 514 -34.55 9.43 4.37
N THR A 515 -35.57 8.75 3.82
CA THR A 515 -36.96 8.90 4.27
C THR A 515 -37.10 8.59 5.77
N TYR A 516 -36.46 7.53 6.26
CA TYR A 516 -36.47 7.19 7.68
C TYR A 516 -35.84 8.30 8.54
N SER A 517 -34.71 8.87 8.13
CA SER A 517 -34.01 9.95 8.83
C SER A 517 -34.81 11.27 8.91
N GLN A 518 -35.68 11.55 7.94
CA GLN A 518 -36.58 12.71 8.00
C GLN A 518 -37.62 12.57 9.12
N SER A 519 -38.06 11.33 9.38
CA SER A 519 -39.04 11.01 10.43
C SER A 519 -38.42 10.78 11.82
N HIS A 520 -37.11 10.54 11.91
CA HIS A 520 -36.39 10.27 13.15
C HIS A 520 -35.19 11.21 13.27
N GLN A 521 -35.33 12.28 14.06
CA GLN A 521 -34.28 13.29 14.24
C GLN A 521 -32.92 12.67 14.63
N ARG A 522 -31.84 13.20 14.03
CA ARG A 522 -30.40 12.97 14.32
C ARG A 522 -29.67 11.84 13.57
N GLN A 523 -29.94 11.61 12.28
CA GLN A 523 -29.07 10.75 11.44
C GLN A 523 -28.78 11.40 10.08
N ARG A 524 -27.49 11.45 9.69
CA ARG A 524 -27.05 11.96 8.38
C ARG A 524 -26.69 10.78 7.49
N ILE A 525 -27.39 10.62 6.37
CA ILE A 525 -27.08 9.58 5.38
C ILE A 525 -26.05 10.12 4.40
N LEU A 526 -24.91 9.44 4.30
CA LEU A 526 -23.83 9.80 3.39
C LEU A 526 -23.92 8.93 2.14
N HIS A 527 -24.34 9.54 1.04
CA HIS A 527 -24.36 8.89 -0.28
C HIS A 527 -24.11 9.97 -1.34
N PRO A 528 -23.26 9.74 -2.36
CA PRO A 528 -22.94 10.76 -3.37
C PRO A 528 -24.18 11.41 -3.98
N ARG A 529 -25.20 10.62 -4.35
CA ARG A 529 -26.46 11.16 -4.91
C ARG A 529 -27.32 11.97 -3.93
N LEU A 530 -27.20 11.77 -2.63
CA LEU A 530 -27.94 12.56 -1.62
C LEU A 530 -27.19 13.83 -1.22
N ARG A 531 -25.87 13.86 -1.42
CA ARG A 531 -25.03 15.04 -1.19
C ARG A 531 -25.01 16.00 -2.38
N LEU A 532 -25.35 15.52 -3.58
CA LEU A 532 -25.63 16.40 -4.71
C LEU A 532 -26.95 17.14 -4.42
N PRO A 533 -26.96 18.48 -4.31
CA PRO A 533 -28.22 19.20 -4.25
C PRO A 533 -29.02 18.96 -5.55
N PRO A 534 -30.36 19.10 -5.55
CA PRO A 534 -31.17 18.91 -6.74
C PRO A 534 -30.63 19.73 -7.92
N ILE A 535 -30.69 19.14 -9.13
CA ILE A 535 -30.04 19.55 -10.39
C ILE A 535 -30.27 21.02 -10.81
N ASN A 536 -31.19 21.74 -10.17
CA ASN A 536 -31.64 23.08 -10.57
C ASN A 536 -31.06 24.25 -9.76
N ARG A 537 -29.97 24.08 -8.99
CA ARG A 537 -29.34 25.20 -8.27
C ARG A 537 -27.81 25.15 -8.34
N LEU A 538 -27.24 26.00 -9.21
CA LEU A 538 -25.89 26.57 -9.28
C LEU A 538 -25.04 26.17 -10.52
N PRO A 539 -24.33 27.14 -11.16
CA PRO A 539 -23.49 26.91 -12.35
C PRO A 539 -22.33 25.92 -12.16
N ASN A 540 -21.86 25.73 -10.93
CA ASN A 540 -20.72 24.85 -10.61
C ASN A 540 -21.07 23.34 -10.61
N GLN A 541 -22.34 22.95 -10.77
CA GLN A 541 -22.76 21.54 -10.80
C GLN A 541 -22.31 20.78 -12.06
N ALA A 542 -22.04 21.49 -13.15
CA ALA A 542 -21.64 20.87 -14.42
C ALA A 542 -20.32 20.09 -14.32
N HIS A 543 -19.46 20.35 -13.32
CA HIS A 543 -18.18 19.63 -13.16
C HIS A 543 -18.28 18.37 -12.29
N ARG A 544 -19.13 18.34 -11.25
CA ARG A 544 -19.26 17.17 -10.35
C ARG A 544 -20.17 16.07 -10.90
N ALA A 545 -21.28 16.43 -11.54
CA ALA A 545 -22.16 15.45 -12.19
C ALA A 545 -21.53 14.83 -13.44
N SER A 546 -20.56 15.54 -14.02
CA SER A 546 -20.01 15.15 -15.30
C SER A 546 -18.92 14.09 -15.20
N LEU A 547 -18.35 13.86 -14.01
CA LEU A 547 -17.35 12.81 -13.77
C LEU A 547 -17.96 11.40 -13.72
N LEU A 548 -19.29 11.28 -13.70
CA LEU A 548 -20.01 10.01 -13.62
C LEU A 548 -20.14 9.34 -15.00
N ARG A 549 -20.11 8.00 -15.00
CA ARG A 549 -20.32 7.14 -16.17
C ARG A 549 -21.70 6.50 -16.22
#